data_AF-A0A2N0V5F9-F1
#
_entry.id   AF-A0A2N0V5F9-F1
#
_cell.length_a   1.000
_cell.length_b   1.000
_cell.length_c   1.000
_cell.angle_alpha   90.00
_cell.angle_beta   90.00
_cell.angle_gamma   90.00
#
_symmetry.space_group_name_H-M   'P 1'
#
loop_
_entity.id
_entity.type
_entity.pdbx_description
1 polymer ?
#
loop_
_entity_poly.entity_id
_entity_poly.type
_entity_poly.pdbx_seq_one_letter_code
_entity_poly.pdbx_strand_id
1 'polypeptide(L)'
;MKADDVEFLVGMAVQLDETIRKLVIEEQEIFEKLGDARVQELKEFWNQEFTGEEEADFKRSLDYWDKILIRTWANAQRARQTRAQVGQTLMKLNSHL
;
A
#
# COMPACT_ATOMS: atom_id res chain seq x y z
N MET A 1 12.54 9.22 -25.80
CA MET A 1 12.97 8.09 -24.95
C MET A 1 13.35 6.93 -25.86
N LYS A 2 14.35 6.14 -25.47
CA LYS A 2 14.84 4.98 -26.21
C LYS A 2 13.96 3.75 -25.89
N ALA A 3 14.02 2.70 -26.71
CA ALA A 3 13.34 1.43 -26.44
C ALA A 3 13.64 0.90 -25.02
N ASP A 4 14.87 1.09 -24.57
CA ASP A 4 15.36 0.76 -23.23
C ASP A 4 14.51 1.37 -22.10
N ASP A 5 14.01 2.59 -22.28
CA ASP A 5 13.21 3.28 -21.27
C ASP A 5 11.80 2.65 -21.16
N VAL A 6 11.26 2.13 -22.27
CA VAL A 6 9.96 1.41 -22.27
C VAL A 6 10.12 0.05 -21.62
N GLU A 7 11.16 -0.71 -21.97
CA GLU A 7 11.46 -2.01 -21.36
C GLU A 7 11.67 -1.87 -19.84
N PHE A 8 12.38 -0.83 -19.42
CA PHE A 8 12.56 -0.52 -18.00
C PHE A 8 11.21 -0.28 -17.28
N LEU A 9 10.33 0.54 -17.84
CA LEU A 9 9.02 0.82 -17.25
C LEU A 9 8.13 -0.42 -17.20
N VAL A 10 8.16 -1.28 -18.21
CA VAL A 10 7.43 -2.55 -18.21
C VAL A 10 7.97 -3.49 -17.14
N GLY A 11 9.30 -3.63 -17.02
CA GLY A 11 9.92 -4.42 -15.96
C GLY A 11 9.53 -3.94 -14.56
N MET A 12 9.55 -2.62 -14.34
CA MET A 12 9.12 -2.03 -13.08
C MET A 12 7.63 -2.28 -12.78
N ALA A 13 6.76 -2.23 -13.80
CA ALA A 13 5.34 -2.55 -13.64
C ALA A 13 5.14 -4.00 -13.13
N VAL A 14 5.85 -4.96 -13.73
CA VAL A 14 5.80 -6.37 -13.31
C VAL A 14 6.25 -6.54 -11.86
N GLN A 15 7.37 -5.91 -11.49
CA GLN A 15 7.89 -5.97 -10.11
C GLN A 15 6.91 -5.37 -9.10
N LEU A 16 6.29 -4.24 -9.43
CA LEU A 16 5.29 -3.61 -8.57
C LEU A 16 4.04 -4.48 -8.42
N ASP A 17 3.60 -5.15 -9.47
CA ASP A 17 2.46 -6.06 -9.42
C ASP A 17 2.75 -7.28 -8.52
N GLU A 18 3.99 -7.76 -8.47
CA GLU A 18 4.43 -8.79 -7.53
C GLU A 18 4.52 -8.27 -6.09
N THR A 19 5.07 -7.07 -5.89
CA THR A 19 5.12 -6.42 -4.57
C THR A 19 3.73 -6.23 -3.99
N ILE A 20 2.77 -5.75 -4.79
CA ILE A 20 1.38 -5.58 -4.36
C ILE A 20 0.77 -6.92 -3.94
N ARG A 21 1.00 -7.99 -4.73
CA ARG A 21 0.51 -9.33 -4.38
C ARG A 21 1.07 -9.83 -3.05
N LYS A 22 2.37 -9.66 -2.80
CA LYS A 22 3.00 -10.05 -1.53
C LYS A 22 2.43 -9.28 -0.34
N LEU A 23 2.24 -7.98 -0.49
CA LEU A 23 1.68 -7.13 0.57
C LEU A 23 0.22 -7.48 0.90
N VAL A 24 -0.59 -7.90 -0.08
CA VAL A 24 -1.96 -8.37 0.15
C VAL A 24 -1.98 -9.69 0.93
N ILE A 25 -1.06 -10.60 0.62
CA ILE A 25 -0.92 -11.86 1.38
C ILE A 25 -0.51 -11.56 2.82
N GLU A 26 0.51 -10.71 3.00
CA GLU A 26 0.97 -10.29 4.33
C GLU A 26 -0.13 -9.58 5.13
N GLU A 27 -0.92 -8.71 4.50
CA GLU A 27 -2.10 -8.09 5.12
C GLU A 27 -3.08 -9.13 5.65
N GLN A 28 -3.42 -10.13 4.84
CA GLN A 28 -4.35 -11.19 5.23
C GLN A 28 -3.82 -12.02 6.40
N GLU A 29 -2.53 -12.37 6.39
CA GLU A 29 -1.88 -13.08 7.49
C GLU A 29 -1.88 -12.27 8.80
N ILE A 30 -1.77 -10.94 8.71
CA ILE A 30 -1.84 -10.06 9.89
C ILE A 30 -3.27 -9.90 10.38
N PHE A 31 -4.25 -9.82 9.48
CA PHE A 31 -5.67 -9.79 9.85
C PHE A 31 -6.05 -10.99 10.72
N GLU A 32 -5.59 -12.19 10.34
CA GLU A 32 -5.84 -13.41 11.12
C GLU A 32 -5.22 -13.37 12.53
N LYS A 33 -4.09 -12.67 12.70
CA LYS A 33 -3.41 -12.53 14.00
C LYS A 33 -4.09 -11.50 14.91
N LEU A 34 -4.62 -10.43 14.34
CA LEU A 34 -5.22 -9.31 15.08
C LEU A 34 -6.70 -9.54 15.40
N GLY A 35 -7.41 -10.23 14.50
CA GLY A 35 -8.86 -10.40 14.57
C GLY A 35 -9.63 -9.16 14.12
N ASP A 36 -10.89 -9.39 13.72
CA ASP A 36 -11.71 -8.40 13.01
C ASP A 36 -11.91 -7.09 13.78
N ALA A 37 -12.13 -7.16 15.09
CA ALA A 37 -12.38 -5.99 15.93
C ALA A 37 -11.18 -5.03 15.91
N ARG A 38 -9.97 -5.57 16.09
CA ARG A 38 -8.74 -4.77 16.11
C ARG A 38 -8.40 -4.23 14.73
N VAL A 39 -8.62 -5.02 13.68
CA VAL A 39 -8.47 -4.57 12.29
C VAL A 39 -9.42 -3.40 12.00
N GLN A 40 -10.64 -3.43 12.52
CA GLN A 40 -11.61 -2.36 12.32
C GLN A 40 -11.17 -1.06 12.99
N GLU A 41 -10.72 -1.10 14.26
CA GLU A 41 -10.15 0.08 14.94
C GLU A 41 -8.95 0.66 14.16
N LEU A 42 -8.06 -0.20 13.66
CA LEU A 42 -6.92 0.23 12.86
C LEU A 42 -7.33 0.89 11.54
N LYS A 43 -8.42 0.44 10.92
CA LYS A 43 -8.97 1.07 9.70
C LYS A 43 -9.51 2.47 10.00
N GLU A 44 -10.24 2.63 11.09
CA GLU A 44 -10.78 3.94 11.52
C GLU A 44 -9.64 4.92 11.82
N PHE A 45 -8.60 4.44 12.52
CA PHE A 45 -7.37 5.20 12.73
C PHE A 45 -6.69 5.57 11.40
N TRP A 46 -6.54 4.61 10.49
CA TRP A 46 -5.92 4.82 9.17
C TRP A 46 -6.67 5.85 8.33
N ASN A 47 -8.00 5.85 8.41
CA ASN A 47 -8.88 6.79 7.71
C ASN A 47 -8.97 8.16 8.40
N GLN A 48 -8.25 8.38 9.50
CA GLN A 48 -8.25 9.62 10.28
C GLN A 48 -9.64 9.95 10.85
N GLU A 49 -10.38 8.93 11.27
CA GLU A 49 -11.73 9.09 11.81
C GLU A 49 -11.73 9.47 13.31
N PHE A 50 -10.56 9.47 13.95
CA PHE A 50 -10.40 9.75 15.38
C PHE A 50 -10.27 11.25 15.62
N THR A 51 -10.81 11.74 16.73
CA THR A 51 -10.43 13.05 17.28
C THR A 51 -8.96 13.03 17.73
N GLY A 52 -8.35 14.21 17.92
CA GLY A 52 -6.94 14.28 18.32
C GLY A 52 -6.63 13.63 19.68
N GLU A 53 -7.60 13.57 20.59
CA GLU A 53 -7.47 12.89 21.89
C GLU A 53 -7.54 11.36 21.71
N GLU A 54 -8.55 10.87 21.00
CA GLU A 54 -8.71 9.45 20.68
C GLU A 54 -7.49 8.91 19.92
N GLU A 55 -6.95 9.68 18.97
CA GLU A 55 -5.78 9.30 18.20
C GLU A 55 -4.53 9.15 19.08
N ALA A 56 -4.34 10.05 20.06
CA ALA A 56 -3.21 10.01 20.97
C ALA A 56 -3.24 8.78 21.87
N ASP A 57 -4.41 8.43 22.40
CA ASP A 57 -4.58 7.25 23.24
C ASP A 57 -4.50 5.96 22.43
N PHE A 58 -5.09 5.93 21.23
CA PHE A 58 -4.98 4.78 20.34
C PHE A 58 -3.54 4.49 19.93
N LYS A 59 -2.77 5.53 19.59
CA LYS A 59 -1.33 5.41 19.28
C LYS A 59 -0.53 4.77 20.42
N ARG A 60 -0.90 5.02 21.67
CA ARG A 60 -0.26 4.41 22.85
C ARG A 60 -0.63 2.93 23.01
N SER A 61 -1.79 2.53 22.49
CA SER A 61 -2.27 1.14 22.52
C SER A 61 -1.66 0.25 21.42
N LEU A 62 -0.97 0.82 20.43
CA LEU A 62 -0.44 0.08 19.28
C LEU A 62 0.66 -0.91 19.68
N ASP A 63 0.42 -2.17 19.38
CA ASP A 63 1.38 -3.25 19.58
C ASP A 63 2.29 -3.47 18.35
N TYR A 64 2.99 -4.60 18.31
CA TYR A 64 3.83 -4.96 17.18
C TYR A 64 3.02 -5.21 15.90
N TRP A 65 1.99 -6.06 15.96
CA TRP A 65 1.21 -6.46 14.79
C TRP A 65 0.39 -5.30 14.23
N ASP A 66 -0.13 -4.44 15.11
CA ASP A 66 -0.81 -3.19 14.73
C ASP A 66 0.10 -2.32 13.84
N LYS A 67 1.36 -2.13 14.26
CA LYS A 67 2.36 -1.33 13.53
C LYS A 67 2.79 -1.98 12.22
N ILE A 68 2.90 -3.30 12.19
CA ILE A 68 3.19 -4.01 10.94
C ILE A 68 2.02 -3.81 9.97
N LEU A 69 0.77 -3.94 10.40
CA LEU A 69 -0.37 -3.74 9.51
C LEU A 69 -0.42 -2.34 8.90
N ILE A 70 -0.27 -1.30 9.74
CA ILE A 70 -0.22 0.10 9.27
C ILE A 70 0.90 0.30 8.25
N ARG A 71 2.06 -0.31 8.48
CA ARG A 71 3.19 -0.25 7.53
C ARG A 71 2.88 -0.98 6.23
N THR A 72 2.24 -2.14 6.29
CA THR A 72 1.81 -2.93 5.13
C THR A 72 0.83 -2.12 4.28
N TRP A 73 -0.15 -1.45 4.89
CA TRP A 73 -1.05 -0.52 4.19
C TRP A 73 -0.32 0.63 3.52
N ALA A 74 0.59 1.30 4.23
CA ALA A 74 1.38 2.38 3.66
C ALA A 74 2.23 1.93 2.47
N ASN A 75 2.83 0.74 2.55
CA ASN A 75 3.60 0.17 1.45
C ASN A 75 2.71 -0.22 0.27
N ALA A 76 1.55 -0.81 0.52
CA ALA A 76 0.61 -1.20 -0.52
C ALA A 76 0.06 0.02 -1.26
N GLN A 77 -0.29 1.09 -0.53
CA GLN A 77 -0.73 2.36 -1.12
C GLN A 77 0.35 2.96 -2.02
N ARG A 78 1.60 3.04 -1.54
CA ARG A 78 2.72 3.55 -2.35
C ARG A 78 2.97 2.70 -3.59
N ALA A 79 3.01 1.37 -3.45
CA ALA A 79 3.24 0.46 -4.58
C ALA A 79 2.15 0.63 -5.66
N ARG A 80 0.87 0.72 -5.26
CA ARG A 80 -0.25 0.98 -6.17
C ARG A 80 -0.15 2.34 -6.85
N GLN A 81 0.21 3.39 -6.11
CA GLN A 81 0.41 4.73 -6.65
C GLN A 81 1.53 4.76 -7.70
N THR A 82 2.69 4.19 -7.38
CA THR A 82 3.81 4.08 -8.34
C THR A 82 3.39 3.26 -9.56
N ARG A 83 2.69 2.14 -9.37
CA ARG A 83 2.22 1.30 -10.47
C ARG A 83 1.27 2.04 -11.42
N ALA A 84 0.38 2.86 -10.87
CA ALA A 84 -0.52 3.71 -11.64
C ALA A 84 0.24 4.79 -12.42
N GLN A 85 1.24 5.43 -11.81
CA GLN A 85 2.10 6.42 -12.47
C GLN A 85 2.89 5.80 -13.63
N VAL A 86 3.42 4.58 -13.45
CA VAL A 86 4.09 3.83 -14.51
C VAL A 86 3.14 3.54 -15.66
N GLY A 87 1.93 3.07 -15.35
CA GLY A 87 0.88 2.84 -16.36
C GLY A 87 0.52 4.11 -17.14
N GLN A 88 0.28 5.22 -16.43
CA GLN A 88 -0.01 6.51 -17.06
C GLN A 88 1.13 6.99 -17.96
N THR A 89 2.39 6.79 -17.54
CA THR A 89 3.57 7.13 -18.33
C THR A 89 3.62 6.31 -19.62
N LEU A 90 3.44 4.99 -19.52
CA LEU A 90 3.37 4.09 -20.69
C LEU A 90 2.23 4.47 -21.66
N MET A 91 1.05 4.82 -21.13
CA MET A 91 -0.08 5.25 -21.97
C MET A 91 0.22 6.54 -22.73
N LYS A 92 0.82 7.54 -22.07
CA LYS A 92 1.23 8.80 -22.72
C LYS A 92 2.25 8.54 -23.83
N LEU A 93 3.19 7.63 -23.62
CA LEU A 93 4.18 7.26 -24.63
C LEU A 93 3.51 6.62 -25.85
N ASN A 94 2.57 5.71 -25.64
CA ASN A 94 1.83 5.05 -26.72
C ASN A 94 0.89 6.01 -27.48
N SER A 95 0.39 7.08 -26.83
CA SER A 95 -0.47 8.08 -27.50
C SER A 95 0.30 9.11 -28.35
N HIS A 96 1.62 9.17 -28.23
CA HIS A 96 2.50 10.05 -29.00
C HIS A 96 3.29 9.32 -30.11
N LEU A 97 3.02 8.03 -30.30
CA LEU A 97 3.48 7.19 -31.41
C LEU A 97 2.37 7.07 -32.46
#